data_AF-A0A941Z9U7-F1
#
_entry.id   AF-A0A941Z9U7-F1
#
_cell.length_a   1.000
_cell.length_b   1.000
_cell.length_c   1.000
_cell.angle_alpha   90.00
_cell.angle_beta   90.00
_cell.angle_gamma   90.00
#
_symmetry.space_group_name_H-M   'P 1'
#
loop_
_entity.id
_entity.type
_entity.pdbx_description
1 polymer ?
#
loop_
_entity_poly.entity_id
_entity_poly.type
_entity_poly.pdbx_seq_one_letter_code
_entity_poly.pdbx_strand_id
1 'polypeptide(L)' 'MEALTAAAVAGLTIYDMCKSVDRAMTVDDVRLLKKTGGKSGTYVRKEGRPRTRSRGK' A
#
# COMPACT_ATOMS: atom_id res chain seq x y z
N MET A 1 -5.24 8.45 9.30
CA MET A 1 -6.00 7.36 8.67
C MET A 1 -6.24 7.66 7.20
N GLU A 2 -6.68 8.88 6.92
CA GLU A 2 -6.93 9.53 5.63
C GLU A 2 -5.94 9.13 4.55
N ALA A 3 -4.62 9.24 4.80
CA ALA A 3 -3.61 8.90 3.80
C ALA A 3 -3.62 7.42 3.39
N LEU A 4 -3.81 6.49 4.33
CA LEU A 4 -3.86 5.06 4.03
C LEU A 4 -5.18 4.68 3.37
N THR A 5 -6.28 5.28 3.82
CA THR A 5 -7.60 5.10 3.20
C THR A 5 -7.59 5.59 1.76
N ALA A 6 -7.03 6.77 1.49
CA ALA A 6 -6.90 7.32 0.14
C ALA A 6 -6.07 6.40 -0.76
N ALA A 7 -4.93 5.90 -0.28
CA ALA A 7 -4.09 4.98 -1.03
C ALA A 7 -4.82 3.66 -1.34
N ALA A 8 -5.53 3.10 -0.36
CA ALA A 8 -6.30 1.87 -0.54
C ALA A 8 -7.44 2.05 -1.55
N VAL A 9 -8.22 3.13 -1.43
CA VAL A 9 -9.33 3.42 -2.36
C VAL A 9 -8.80 3.64 -3.77
N ALA A 10 -7.72 4.40 -3.95
CA ALA A 10 -7.11 4.59 -5.27
C ALA A 10 -6.64 3.25 -5.89
N GLY A 11 -6.01 2.38 -5.10
CA GLY A 11 -5.63 1.04 -5.54
C GLY A 11 -6.83 0.18 -5.93
N LEU A 12 -7.92 0.25 -5.17
CA LEU A 12 -9.17 -0.46 -5.47
C LEU A 12 -9.85 0.09 -6.73
N THR A 13 -9.78 1.39 -7.00
CA THR A 13 -10.26 1.99 -8.25
C THR A 13 -9.49 1.45 -9.45
N ILE A 14 -8.16 1.32 -9.34
CA ILE A 14 -7.34 0.73 -10.40
C ILE A 14 -7.72 -0.75 -10.61
N TYR A 15 -7.90 -1.50 -9.52
CA TYR A 15 -8.39 -2.87 -9.61
C TYR A 15 -9.74 -2.93 -10.34
N ASP A 16 -10.68 -2.04 -10.01
CA ASP A 16 -11.99 -2.01 -10.65
C ASP A 16 -11.92 -1.79 -12.17
N MET A 17 -11.01 -0.93 -12.62
CA MET A 17 -10.77 -0.64 -14.03
C MET A 17 -10.08 -1.80 -14.78
N CYS A 18 -9.25 -2.59 -14.10
CA CYS A 18 -8.39 -3.60 -14.72
C CYS A 18 -8.80 -5.07 -14.42
N LYS A 19 -9.80 -5.30 -13.55
CA LYS A 19 -10.26 -6.64 -13.13
C LYS A 19 -10.70 -7.56 -14.26
N SER A 20 -11.05 -7.01 -15.42
CA SER A 20 -11.41 -7.80 -16.60
C SER A 20 -10.20 -8.42 -17.29
N VAL A 21 -9.02 -7.81 -17.15
CA VAL A 21 -7.76 -8.25 -17.75
C VAL A 21 -7.08 -9.29 -16.87
N ASP A 22 -6.98 -9.01 -15.57
CA ASP A 22 -6.41 -9.94 -14.59
C ASP A 22 -7.19 -9.88 -13.26
N ARG A 23 -7.81 -11.00 -12.89
CA ARG A 23 -8.59 -11.12 -11.65
C ARG A 23 -7.73 -11.51 -10.44
N ALA A 24 -6.49 -11.93 -10.66
CA ALA A 24 -5.56 -12.33 -9.61
C ALA A 24 -4.69 -11.18 -9.10
N MET A 25 -4.86 -9.97 -9.66
CA MET A 25 -4.16 -8.77 -9.19
C MET A 25 -4.38 -8.53 -7.70
N THR A 26 -3.34 -8.06 -7.03
CA THR A 26 -3.37 -7.77 -5.59
C THR A 26 -2.92 -6.35 -5.33
N VAL A 27 -3.68 -5.60 -4.52
CA VAL A 27 -3.21 -4.34 -3.93
C VAL A 27 -2.44 -4.68 -2.65
N ASP A 28 -1.13 -4.51 -2.68
CA ASP A 28 -0.17 -4.85 -1.61
C ASP A 28 0.53 -3.58 -1.07
N ASP A 29 1.23 -3.72 0.03
CA ASP A 29 2.21 -2.77 0.60
C ASP A 29 1.62 -1.39 0.96
N VAL A 30 0.31 -1.35 1.24
CA VAL A 30 -0.37 -0.16 1.78
C VAL A 30 0.15 0.11 3.19
N ARG A 31 1.05 1.10 3.31
CA ARG A 31 1.72 1.44 4.55
C ARG A 31 2.10 2.90 4.64
N LEU A 32 2.27 3.38 5.88
CA LEU A 32 2.70 4.74 6.14
C LEU A 32 4.21 4.88 5.93
N LEU A 33 4.63 5.80 5.06
CA LEU A 33 6.04 6.09 4.81
C LEU A 33 6.57 7.20 5.71
N LYS A 34 5.78 8.27 5.89
CA LYS A 34 6.14 9.41 6.71
C LYS A 34 4.90 10.00 7.36
N LYS A 35 5.05 10.47 8.60
CA LYS A 35 4.08 11.32 9.29
C LYS A 35 4.85 12.35 10.08
N THR A 36 4.38 13.59 10.06
CA THR A 36 4.94 14.69 10.86
C THR A 36 3.86 15.25 11.78
N GLY A 37 4.26 15.79 12.92
CA GLY A 37 3.36 16.46 13.87
C GLY A 37 2.65 15.54 14.88
N GLY A 38 2.02 16.18 15.86
CA GLY A 38 1.43 15.53 17.04
C GLY A 38 2.47 15.24 18.13
N LYS A 39 2.00 14.74 19.29
CA LYS A 39 2.85 14.42 20.45
C LYS A 39 3.99 13.45 20.13
N SER A 40 3.80 12.59 19.12
CA SER A 40 4.75 11.57 18.70
C SER A 40 5.89 12.09 17.80
N GLY A 41 5.83 13.35 17.35
CA GLY A 41 6.84 13.92 16.45
C GLY A 41 6.84 13.31 15.04
N THR A 42 8.01 13.28 14.41
CA THR A 42 8.17 12.79 13.03
C THR A 42 8.46 11.29 13.01
N TYR A 43 7.62 10.55 12.29
CA TYR A 43 7.86 9.17 11.91
C TYR A 43 8.33 9.11 10.46
N VAL A 44 9.41 8.37 10.22
CA VAL A 44 9.87 7.97 8.89
C VAL A 44 10.09 6.47 8.93
N ARG A 45 9.43 5.74 8.03
CA ARG A 45 9.61 4.29 7.90
C ARG A 45 11.04 4.03 7.40
N LYS A 46 11.79 3.25 8.17
CA LYS A 46 13.08 2.71 7.74
C LYS A 46 12.84 1.73 6.58
N GLU A 47 13.71 1.78 5.58
CA GLU A 47 13.61 0.88 4.43
C GLU A 47 13.61 -0.58 4.92
N GLY A 48 12.51 -1.27 4.68
CA GLY A 48 12.36 -2.68 4.99
C GLY A 48 12.77 -3.50 3.77
N ARG A 49 13.52 -4.58 4.00
CA ARG A 49 13.93 -5.52 2.95
C ARG A 49 12.73 -5.85 2.03
N PRO A 50 12.88 -5.84 0.69
CA PRO A 50 11.79 -6.21 -0.20
C PRO A 50 11.24 -7.56 0.23
N ARG A 51 9.93 -7.66 0.48
CA ARG A 51 9.31 -8.98 0.72
C ARG A 51 9.42 -9.73 -0.61
N THR A 52 10.40 -10.63 -0.72
CA THR A 52 10.48 -11.56 -1.84
C THR A 52 9.22 -12.41 -1.80
N ARG A 53 8.23 -12.11 -2.66
CA ARG A 53 7.07 -12.98 -2.84
C ARG A 53 7.60 -14.31 -3.36
N SER A 54 7.61 -15.35 -2.53
CA SER A 54 7.72 -16.72 -3.04
C SER A 54 6.53 -16.93 -3.95
N ARG A 55 6.76 -16.91 -5.26
CA ARG A 55 5.76 -17.32 -6.26
C ARG A 55 5.37 -18.74 -5.90
N GLY A 56 4.15 -18.92 -5.37
CA GLY A 56 3.51 -20.23 -5.33
C GLY A 56 3.38 -20.73 -6.78
N LYS A 57 3.73 -22.00 -6.98
CA LYS A 57 3.75 -22.73 -8.25
C LYS A 57 2.49 -22.54 -9.07
#